data_AF-A0AAQ1G7N0-F1
#
_entry.id   AF-A0AAQ1G7N0-F1
#
_cell.length_a   1.000
_cell.length_b   1.000
_cell.length_c   1.000
_cell.angle_alpha   90.00
_cell.angle_beta   90.00
_cell.angle_gamma   90.00
#
_symmetry.space_group_name_H-M   'P 1'
#
loop_
_entity.id
_entity.type
_entity.pdbx_description
1 polymer ?
#
loop_
_entity_poly.entity_id
_entity_poly.type
_entity_poly.pdbx_seq_one_letter_code
_entity_poly.pdbx_strand_id
1 'polypeptide(L)'
;MSNTRKITVTDTILRDAHQSLLATRLRTEDMLPICDKLDQVGYWSLEVWGGATFDACVRFLKEDPWERLRTLRKALPNTRLQMLLRGQNLLGYRHYSDDVVRAFVAKAAENGIDVFRIFDAMNDVRNLKVAIEAVKAAGKHAQGTIAYTTSPVHTVETFVQQAKDMAAMGIDSIAIKDMAGLLTPFATGDLVKALKAELDLPVFIHSHDTAGLAAMCQLKAIENGADHIDTAISSMAWGTSHPGTESMVAALKGTPYDTGLDLELLQEIGMYFHAVRKKYHQFESDFTGVDTRVQVNQVPGGMMSNLANQLKEQGALDRIQDVFAEIPRVREDLGFPPLVTPTSQIVGTQAVFNVLAGERYKTITNEVKLYLQGRYGQAPGTVNEKLRRQAIGGEEVIDVRPADLIKPEMDRLRSEVGALAKSEEDVLTFAMFPDIGRKFLEEREAGTLKPEQLLPAPGQGAPAAASEGVPTEFIIDVHGESYRVDITGVGVKGDGKRHFYLSLDGMPEEVVFEPLNAFVGEGSSKRKQASEPGHVTTSMPGNVVDVLVKVGDSVKAGQAVLVSEAMKMESEIQAAIAGTVRAVNVAKGDRVNPGEILIEIEA
;
A
#
# COMPACT_ATOMS: atom_id res chain seq x y z
N MET A 1 -45.18 -7.26 18.11
CA MET A 1 -44.12 -8.22 17.73
C MET A 1 -42.82 -7.47 17.87
N SER A 2 -41.89 -7.95 18.70
CA SER A 2 -40.54 -7.37 18.79
C SER A 2 -39.94 -7.41 17.39
N ASN A 3 -39.61 -6.25 16.81
CA ASN A 3 -39.08 -6.16 15.45
C ASN A 3 -37.58 -6.57 15.51
N THR A 4 -37.33 -7.88 15.58
CA THR A 4 -35.98 -8.46 15.62
C THR A 4 -35.27 -8.20 14.29
N ARG A 5 -34.11 -7.54 14.35
CA ARG A 5 -33.31 -7.16 13.18
C ARG A 5 -31.90 -7.68 13.35
N LYS A 6 -31.70 -8.94 12.98
CA LYS A 6 -30.43 -9.67 13.08
C LYS A 6 -29.34 -8.92 12.32
N ILE A 7 -28.26 -8.55 13.02
CA ILE A 7 -27.05 -8.00 12.38
C ILE A 7 -26.20 -9.16 11.88
N THR A 8 -25.66 -9.00 10.68
CA THR A 8 -24.74 -9.98 10.12
C THR A 8 -23.35 -9.40 9.96
N VAL A 9 -22.35 -10.28 9.95
CA VAL A 9 -20.94 -9.92 10.09
C VAL A 9 -20.17 -10.32 8.84
N THR A 10 -19.34 -9.41 8.34
CA THR A 10 -18.23 -9.75 7.44
C THR A 10 -16.95 -9.79 8.26
N ASP A 11 -16.26 -10.92 8.29
CA ASP A 11 -14.95 -11.00 8.95
C ASP A 11 -13.81 -10.75 7.95
N THR A 12 -12.85 -9.94 8.36
CA THR A 12 -11.75 -9.44 7.53
C THR A 12 -10.41 -10.14 7.81
N ILE A 13 -10.42 -11.21 8.62
CA ILE A 13 -9.22 -11.94 9.07
C ILE A 13 -8.31 -12.40 7.92
N LEU A 14 -8.88 -12.75 6.76
CA LEU A 14 -8.12 -13.24 5.60
C LEU A 14 -7.67 -12.13 4.64
N ARG A 15 -8.03 -10.85 4.88
CA ARG A 15 -7.67 -9.71 4.02
C ARG A 15 -7.23 -8.48 4.81
N ASP A 16 -8.18 -7.67 5.31
CA ASP A 16 -7.84 -6.34 5.84
C ASP A 16 -7.10 -6.37 7.18
N ALA A 17 -7.39 -7.37 8.01
CA ALA A 17 -6.80 -7.49 9.34
C ALA A 17 -5.27 -7.60 9.26
N HIS A 18 -4.77 -8.57 8.48
CA HIS A 18 -3.33 -8.75 8.28
C HIS A 18 -2.72 -7.71 7.32
N GLN A 19 -3.51 -7.14 6.41
CA GLN A 19 -3.06 -5.97 5.62
C GLN A 19 -2.69 -4.80 6.53
N SER A 20 -3.47 -4.60 7.60
CA SER A 20 -3.26 -3.52 8.56
C SER A 20 -2.14 -3.82 9.58
N LEU A 21 -2.15 -5.04 10.13
CA LEU A 21 -1.28 -5.39 11.26
C LEU A 21 0.06 -6.02 10.86
N LEU A 22 0.11 -6.76 9.75
CA LEU A 22 1.23 -7.63 9.37
C LEU A 22 1.74 -7.34 7.96
N ALA A 23 1.59 -6.09 7.50
CA ALA A 23 2.01 -5.66 6.16
C ALA A 23 1.54 -6.60 5.02
N THR A 24 0.35 -7.18 5.16
CA THR A 24 -0.25 -8.11 4.18
C THR A 24 0.53 -9.42 3.99
N ARG A 25 1.25 -9.89 5.01
CA ARG A 25 2.13 -11.06 4.90
C ARG A 25 1.51 -12.41 5.25
N LEU A 26 0.24 -12.46 5.64
CA LEU A 26 -0.40 -13.74 5.94
C LEU A 26 -0.42 -14.64 4.69
N ARG A 27 0.15 -15.84 4.82
CA ARG A 27 0.33 -16.81 3.73
C ARG A 27 -0.85 -17.75 3.61
N THR A 28 -1.09 -18.28 2.39
CA THR A 28 -2.18 -19.23 2.14
C THR A 28 -2.06 -20.48 3.04
N GLU A 29 -0.83 -20.97 3.27
CA GLU A 29 -0.57 -22.14 4.13
C GLU A 29 -1.05 -21.99 5.58
N ASP A 30 -1.13 -20.76 6.08
CA ASP A 30 -1.64 -20.45 7.43
C ASP A 30 -3.13 -20.05 7.43
N MET A 31 -3.74 -19.87 6.26
CA MET A 31 -5.18 -19.62 6.14
C MET A 31 -5.97 -20.92 6.06
N LEU A 32 -5.48 -21.87 5.25
CA LEU A 32 -6.22 -23.10 4.92
C LEU A 32 -6.57 -24.00 6.12
N PRO A 33 -5.69 -24.22 7.11
CA PRO A 33 -5.96 -25.18 8.17
C PRO A 33 -7.15 -24.82 9.08
N ILE A 34 -7.62 -23.58 9.05
CA ILE A 34 -8.74 -23.09 9.88
C ILE A 34 -9.99 -22.73 9.06
N CYS A 35 -9.94 -22.91 7.73
CA CYS A 35 -11.05 -22.54 6.84
C CYS A 35 -12.33 -23.31 7.14
N ASP A 36 -12.24 -24.59 7.53
CA ASP A 36 -13.41 -25.41 7.88
C ASP A 36 -14.22 -24.82 9.03
N LYS A 37 -13.56 -24.27 10.05
CA LYS A 37 -14.19 -23.58 11.18
C LYS A 37 -14.71 -22.21 10.80
N LEU A 38 -13.92 -21.44 10.04
CA LEU A 38 -14.38 -20.14 9.50
C LEU A 38 -15.67 -20.29 8.69
N ASP A 39 -15.78 -21.36 7.89
CA ASP A 39 -16.96 -21.64 7.07
C ASP A 39 -18.20 -22.08 7.87
N GLN A 40 -18.00 -22.63 9.08
CA GLN A 40 -19.06 -23.06 9.99
C GLN A 40 -19.69 -21.91 10.80
N VAL A 41 -18.99 -20.78 10.96
CA VAL A 41 -19.45 -19.66 11.81
C VAL A 41 -20.80 -19.09 11.33
N GLY A 42 -21.02 -19.03 10.02
CA GLY A 42 -22.22 -18.41 9.44
C GLY A 42 -22.08 -16.91 9.20
N TYR A 43 -20.88 -16.44 8.86
CA TYR A 43 -20.64 -15.06 8.40
C TYR A 43 -21.51 -14.72 7.18
N TRP A 44 -21.83 -13.43 7.00
CA TRP A 44 -22.43 -12.97 5.75
C TRP A 44 -21.43 -13.09 4.60
N SER A 45 -20.18 -12.70 4.85
CA SER A 45 -19.05 -12.98 3.96
C SER A 45 -17.75 -13.05 4.73
N LEU A 46 -16.73 -13.66 4.13
CA LEU A 46 -15.34 -13.49 4.52
C LEU A 46 -14.69 -12.59 3.48
N GLU A 47 -14.05 -11.51 3.92
CA GLU A 47 -13.22 -10.73 3.02
C GLU A 47 -11.85 -11.39 2.90
N VAL A 48 -11.54 -11.89 1.70
CA VAL A 48 -10.37 -12.77 1.49
C VAL A 48 -9.43 -12.30 0.40
N TRP A 49 -9.80 -11.27 -0.35
CA TRP A 49 -9.11 -10.91 -1.59
C TRP A 49 -9.20 -9.42 -1.94
N GLY A 50 -8.42 -9.00 -2.93
CA GLY A 50 -8.31 -7.60 -3.31
C GLY A 50 -7.50 -6.78 -2.30
N GLY A 51 -7.61 -5.45 -2.35
CA GLY A 51 -6.70 -4.57 -1.62
C GLY A 51 -5.23 -4.86 -1.99
N ALA A 52 -4.35 -4.90 -0.99
CA ALA A 52 -2.92 -5.15 -1.21
C ALA A 52 -2.57 -6.65 -1.33
N THR A 53 -3.52 -7.57 -1.10
CA THR A 53 -3.23 -9.01 -1.07
C THR A 53 -2.68 -9.52 -2.39
N PHE A 54 -3.16 -8.98 -3.52
CA PHE A 54 -2.72 -9.40 -4.84
C PHE A 54 -1.26 -8.99 -5.11
N ASP A 55 -0.88 -7.73 -4.86
CA ASP A 55 0.54 -7.29 -4.95
C ASP A 55 1.41 -8.10 -3.98
N ALA A 56 0.96 -8.30 -2.74
CA ALA A 56 1.73 -9.02 -1.73
C ALA A 56 2.00 -10.48 -2.13
N CYS A 57 1.00 -11.16 -2.70
CA CYS A 57 1.13 -12.51 -3.24
C CYS A 57 2.25 -12.58 -4.29
N VAL A 58 2.18 -11.73 -5.30
CA VAL A 58 3.11 -11.73 -6.45
C VAL A 58 4.51 -11.26 -6.04
N ARG A 59 4.59 -10.22 -5.21
CA ARG A 59 5.85 -9.55 -4.89
C ARG A 59 6.65 -10.23 -3.79
N PHE A 60 5.99 -10.57 -2.69
CA PHE A 60 6.68 -10.94 -1.43
C PHE A 60 6.46 -12.39 -1.05
N LEU A 61 5.22 -12.86 -1.12
CA LEU A 61 4.87 -14.22 -0.73
C LEU A 61 5.22 -15.22 -1.83
N LYS A 62 5.39 -14.75 -3.08
CA LYS A 62 5.64 -15.61 -4.24
C LYS A 62 4.60 -16.71 -4.37
N GLU A 63 3.35 -16.34 -4.11
CA GLU A 63 2.16 -17.17 -4.26
C GLU A 63 1.34 -16.62 -5.43
N ASP A 64 0.73 -17.50 -6.21
CA ASP A 64 -0.21 -17.07 -7.25
C ASP A 64 -1.51 -16.61 -6.58
N PRO A 65 -1.90 -15.32 -6.70
CA PRO A 65 -3.09 -14.82 -6.03
C PRO A 65 -4.35 -15.54 -6.52
N TRP A 66 -4.43 -15.92 -7.80
CA TRP A 66 -5.59 -16.61 -8.37
C TRP A 66 -5.71 -18.03 -7.82
N GLU A 67 -4.59 -18.71 -7.63
CA GLU A 67 -4.58 -20.03 -6.99
C GLU A 67 -4.94 -19.96 -5.51
N ARG A 68 -4.49 -18.91 -4.80
CA ARG A 68 -4.95 -18.63 -3.44
C ARG A 68 -6.47 -18.50 -3.41
N LEU A 69 -7.07 -17.73 -4.34
CA LEU A 69 -8.52 -17.56 -4.40
C LEU A 69 -9.24 -18.90 -4.65
N ARG A 70 -8.82 -19.68 -5.65
CA ARG A 70 -9.42 -21.00 -5.95
C ARG A 70 -9.34 -21.95 -4.76
N THR A 71 -8.20 -21.97 -4.09
CA THR A 71 -7.99 -22.85 -2.93
C THR A 71 -8.85 -22.42 -1.75
N LEU A 72 -8.95 -21.12 -1.47
CA LEU A 72 -9.85 -20.58 -0.45
C LEU A 72 -11.32 -20.85 -0.79
N ARG A 73 -11.74 -20.67 -2.04
CA ARG A 73 -13.10 -20.98 -2.50
C ARG A 73 -13.47 -22.44 -2.24
N LYS A 74 -12.54 -23.36 -2.49
CA LYS A 74 -12.71 -24.79 -2.21
C LYS A 74 -12.78 -25.08 -0.71
N ALA A 75 -11.99 -24.38 0.10
CA ALA A 75 -11.93 -24.56 1.56
C ALA A 75 -13.08 -23.89 2.32
N LEU A 76 -13.74 -22.89 1.71
CA LEU A 76 -14.84 -22.11 2.26
C LEU A 76 -16.10 -22.25 1.40
N PRO A 77 -16.68 -23.44 1.18
CA PRO A 77 -17.76 -23.63 0.20
C PRO A 77 -19.10 -22.96 0.55
N ASN A 78 -19.37 -22.69 1.84
CA ASN A 78 -20.68 -22.18 2.28
C ASN A 78 -20.71 -20.66 2.47
N THR A 79 -19.56 -20.05 2.73
CA THR A 79 -19.43 -18.61 3.01
C THR A 79 -19.22 -17.81 1.72
N ARG A 80 -19.83 -16.64 1.62
CA ARG A 80 -19.57 -15.73 0.48
C ARG A 80 -18.15 -15.19 0.56
N LEU A 81 -17.43 -15.17 -0.56
CA LEU A 81 -16.11 -14.54 -0.62
C LEU A 81 -16.24 -13.09 -1.09
N GLN A 82 -15.77 -12.16 -0.26
CA GLN A 82 -15.74 -10.74 -0.56
C GLN A 82 -14.33 -10.29 -0.97
N MET A 83 -14.26 -9.35 -1.90
CA MET A 83 -13.04 -8.60 -2.20
C MET A 83 -13.25 -7.08 -2.14
N LEU A 84 -12.16 -6.37 -1.86
CA LEU A 84 -12.06 -4.93 -2.07
C LEU A 84 -11.53 -4.64 -3.48
N LEU A 85 -12.28 -3.88 -4.28
CA LEU A 85 -11.94 -3.51 -5.65
C LEU A 85 -12.00 -2.00 -5.83
N ARG A 86 -10.94 -1.39 -6.36
CA ARG A 86 -11.00 0.02 -6.78
C ARG A 86 -11.57 0.07 -8.20
N GLY A 87 -12.63 0.84 -8.43
CA GLY A 87 -13.49 0.75 -9.63
C GLY A 87 -12.72 0.66 -10.95
N GLN A 88 -12.00 1.72 -11.32
CA GLN A 88 -11.30 1.79 -12.60
C GLN A 88 -9.83 1.34 -12.53
N ASN A 89 -9.26 1.31 -11.34
CA ASN A 89 -7.85 0.99 -11.14
C ASN A 89 -7.63 -0.46 -10.65
N LEU A 90 -8.70 -1.22 -10.44
CA LEU A 90 -8.68 -2.60 -9.96
C LEU A 90 -7.77 -2.76 -8.74
N LEU A 91 -6.66 -3.48 -8.89
CA LEU A 91 -5.65 -3.74 -7.87
C LEU A 91 -4.29 -3.10 -8.19
N GLY A 92 -4.17 -2.36 -9.31
CA GLY A 92 -2.93 -1.73 -9.77
C GLY A 92 -2.70 -0.33 -9.19
N TYR A 93 -2.12 0.59 -9.96
CA TYR A 93 -1.89 1.98 -9.52
C TYR A 93 -2.33 3.06 -10.52
N ARG A 94 -2.84 2.68 -11.69
CA ARG A 94 -3.38 3.59 -12.72
C ARG A 94 -4.82 3.25 -13.08
N HIS A 95 -5.49 4.10 -13.86
CA HIS A 95 -6.75 3.71 -14.50
C HIS A 95 -6.47 2.71 -15.62
N TYR A 96 -7.33 1.71 -15.74
CA TYR A 96 -7.30 0.73 -16.82
C TYR A 96 -8.44 1.00 -17.80
N SER A 97 -8.27 0.58 -19.04
CA SER A 97 -9.37 0.54 -20.01
C SER A 97 -10.51 -0.37 -19.56
N ASP A 98 -11.71 -0.11 -20.06
CA ASP A 98 -12.91 -0.82 -19.62
C ASP A 98 -12.91 -2.32 -19.96
N ASP A 99 -12.22 -2.75 -21.03
CA ASP A 99 -12.06 -4.17 -21.36
C ASP A 99 -11.21 -4.93 -20.33
N VAL A 100 -10.18 -4.29 -19.77
CA VAL A 100 -9.38 -4.85 -18.67
C VAL A 100 -10.23 -4.96 -17.40
N VAL A 101 -11.03 -3.94 -17.07
CA VAL A 101 -11.94 -3.97 -15.91
C VAL A 101 -12.94 -5.12 -16.03
N ARG A 102 -13.59 -5.26 -17.20
CA ARG A 102 -14.54 -6.37 -17.44
C ARG A 102 -13.86 -7.73 -17.36
N ALA A 103 -12.70 -7.90 -17.98
CA ALA A 103 -11.95 -9.16 -17.94
C ALA A 103 -11.54 -9.53 -16.52
N PHE A 104 -11.04 -8.57 -15.74
CA PHE A 104 -10.65 -8.80 -14.36
C PHE A 104 -11.83 -9.23 -13.48
N VAL A 105 -12.95 -8.49 -13.53
CA VAL A 105 -14.14 -8.80 -12.75
C VAL A 105 -14.71 -10.17 -13.14
N ALA A 106 -14.77 -10.48 -14.44
CA ALA A 106 -15.24 -11.78 -14.92
C ALA A 106 -14.37 -12.93 -14.36
N LYS A 107 -13.04 -12.79 -14.40
CA LYS A 107 -12.12 -13.80 -13.87
C LYS A 107 -12.18 -13.92 -12.35
N ALA A 108 -12.32 -12.81 -11.62
CA ALA A 108 -12.51 -12.85 -10.17
C ALA A 108 -13.81 -13.57 -9.78
N ALA A 109 -14.90 -13.31 -10.51
CA ALA A 109 -16.19 -13.96 -10.28
C ALA A 109 -16.15 -15.47 -10.62
N GLU A 110 -15.52 -15.85 -11.73
CA GLU A 110 -15.30 -17.24 -12.15
C GLU A 110 -14.50 -18.04 -11.10
N ASN A 111 -13.48 -17.42 -10.52
CA ASN A 111 -12.62 -18.06 -9.52
C ASN A 111 -13.19 -18.09 -8.09
N GLY A 112 -14.34 -17.43 -7.86
CA GLY A 112 -15.12 -17.64 -6.63
C GLY A 112 -15.43 -16.41 -5.79
N ILE A 113 -15.13 -15.19 -6.23
CA ILE A 113 -15.60 -13.97 -5.57
C ILE A 113 -17.12 -13.83 -5.78
N ASP A 114 -17.83 -13.59 -4.68
CA ASP A 114 -19.28 -13.40 -4.66
C ASP A 114 -19.67 -11.95 -4.44
N VAL A 115 -18.87 -11.21 -3.67
CA VAL A 115 -19.14 -9.82 -3.28
C VAL A 115 -17.97 -8.94 -3.69
N PHE A 116 -18.26 -7.93 -4.50
CA PHE A 116 -17.30 -6.93 -4.90
C PHE A 116 -17.62 -5.62 -4.19
N ARG A 117 -16.78 -5.23 -3.23
CA ARG A 117 -16.83 -3.91 -2.61
C ARG A 117 -16.08 -2.92 -3.49
N ILE A 118 -16.83 -2.11 -4.22
CA ILE A 118 -16.32 -1.23 -5.29
C ILE A 118 -16.25 0.20 -4.77
N PHE A 119 -15.05 0.77 -4.74
CA PHE A 119 -14.80 2.14 -4.28
C PHE A 119 -13.92 2.92 -5.25
N ASP A 120 -13.91 4.25 -5.12
CA ASP A 120 -13.01 5.13 -5.86
C ASP A 120 -12.25 6.02 -4.87
N ALA A 121 -10.98 6.31 -5.16
CA ALA A 121 -10.13 7.04 -4.23
C ALA A 121 -10.48 8.54 -4.13
N MET A 122 -11.18 9.07 -5.13
CA MET A 122 -11.68 10.43 -5.21
C MET A 122 -13.15 10.56 -4.80
N ASN A 123 -13.84 9.44 -4.52
CA ASN A 123 -15.30 9.34 -4.50
C ASN A 123 -15.97 9.80 -5.81
N ASP A 124 -15.29 9.70 -6.96
CA ASP A 124 -15.88 9.95 -8.27
C ASP A 124 -16.65 8.71 -8.74
N VAL A 125 -17.97 8.72 -8.56
CA VAL A 125 -18.86 7.60 -8.87
C VAL A 125 -18.79 7.15 -10.34
N ARG A 126 -18.34 8.02 -11.26
CA ARG A 126 -18.18 7.66 -12.68
C ARG A 126 -17.13 6.56 -12.87
N ASN A 127 -16.10 6.52 -12.02
CA ASN A 127 -15.06 5.49 -12.03
C ASN A 127 -15.54 4.12 -11.53
N LEU A 128 -16.74 4.04 -10.93
CA LEU A 128 -17.32 2.78 -10.43
C LEU A 128 -18.15 2.07 -11.50
N LYS A 129 -18.65 2.82 -12.49
CA LYS A 129 -19.67 2.38 -13.44
C LYS A 129 -19.36 1.03 -14.08
N VAL A 130 -18.19 0.89 -14.68
CA VAL A 130 -17.84 -0.32 -15.46
C VAL A 130 -17.58 -1.51 -14.57
N ALA A 131 -17.02 -1.32 -13.38
CA ALA A 131 -16.88 -2.39 -12.40
C ALA A 131 -18.25 -2.87 -11.92
N ILE A 132 -19.17 -1.95 -11.59
CA ILE A 132 -20.55 -2.30 -11.19
C ILE A 132 -21.24 -3.07 -12.31
N GLU A 133 -21.24 -2.55 -13.55
CA GLU A 133 -21.83 -3.23 -14.71
C GLU A 133 -21.26 -4.64 -14.91
N ALA A 134 -19.93 -4.81 -14.82
CA ALA A 134 -19.27 -6.10 -14.98
C ALA A 134 -19.65 -7.09 -13.86
N VAL A 135 -19.75 -6.63 -12.61
CA VAL A 135 -20.15 -7.46 -11.47
C VAL A 135 -21.60 -7.92 -11.62
N LYS A 136 -22.50 -7.01 -12.03
CA LYS A 136 -23.90 -7.34 -12.30
C LYS A 136 -24.03 -8.31 -13.48
N ALA A 137 -23.25 -8.14 -14.54
CA ALA A 137 -23.21 -9.05 -15.68
C ALA A 137 -22.71 -10.46 -15.29
N ALA A 138 -21.80 -10.55 -14.31
CA ALA A 138 -21.32 -11.81 -13.76
C ALA A 138 -22.30 -12.46 -12.75
N GLY A 139 -23.45 -11.83 -12.48
CA GLY A 139 -24.45 -12.33 -11.52
C GLY A 139 -23.98 -12.31 -10.07
N LYS A 140 -23.03 -11.43 -9.74
CA LYS A 140 -22.45 -11.28 -8.39
C LYS A 140 -22.97 -10.03 -7.68
N HIS A 141 -22.66 -9.91 -6.39
CA HIS A 141 -23.13 -8.81 -5.53
C HIS A 141 -22.22 -7.58 -5.71
N ALA A 142 -22.77 -6.49 -6.25
CA ALA A 142 -22.08 -5.22 -6.35
C ALA A 142 -22.36 -4.37 -5.10
N GLN A 143 -21.34 -4.12 -4.29
CA GLN A 143 -21.44 -3.23 -3.13
C GLN A 143 -20.78 -1.89 -3.46
N GLY A 144 -21.61 -0.85 -3.65
CA GLY A 144 -21.12 0.51 -3.85
C GLY A 144 -20.57 1.08 -2.55
N THR A 145 -19.49 1.84 -2.60
CA THR A 145 -18.75 2.24 -1.40
C THR A 145 -18.49 3.72 -1.35
N ILE A 146 -18.84 4.34 -0.22
CA ILE A 146 -18.45 5.69 0.15
C ILE A 146 -17.11 5.60 0.89
N ALA A 147 -16.05 6.21 0.37
CA ALA A 147 -14.82 6.43 1.15
C ALA A 147 -15.04 7.61 2.10
N TYR A 148 -15.29 7.31 3.38
CA TYR A 148 -15.64 8.31 4.38
C TYR A 148 -14.44 9.17 4.75
N THR A 149 -14.66 10.47 4.86
CA THR A 149 -13.67 11.45 5.33
C THR A 149 -14.37 12.72 5.79
N THR A 150 -13.64 13.62 6.47
CA THR A 150 -14.18 14.89 6.97
C THR A 150 -13.46 16.08 6.32
N SER A 151 -14.25 17.04 5.85
CA SER A 151 -13.79 18.33 5.30
C SER A 151 -15.01 19.25 5.07
N PRO A 152 -14.83 20.52 4.69
CA PRO A 152 -15.94 21.41 4.36
C PRO A 152 -16.88 20.94 3.24
N VAL A 153 -16.45 20.02 2.36
CA VAL A 153 -17.25 19.52 1.22
C VAL A 153 -17.84 18.12 1.42
N HIS A 154 -17.45 17.44 2.51
CA HIS A 154 -17.90 16.09 2.82
C HIS A 154 -18.99 16.17 3.90
N THR A 155 -20.25 16.17 3.47
CA THR A 155 -21.43 16.29 4.34
C THR A 155 -22.32 15.05 4.20
N VAL A 156 -23.30 14.90 5.09
CA VAL A 156 -24.27 13.79 4.99
C VAL A 156 -25.01 13.84 3.65
N GLU A 157 -25.39 15.04 3.20
CA GLU A 157 -26.10 15.24 1.93
C GLU A 157 -25.24 14.81 0.72
N THR A 158 -23.94 15.15 0.71
CA THR A 158 -23.07 14.77 -0.41
C THR A 158 -22.82 13.26 -0.44
N PHE A 159 -22.67 12.61 0.72
CA PHE A 159 -22.56 11.15 0.80
C PHE A 159 -23.85 10.43 0.40
N VAL A 160 -25.02 10.94 0.80
CA VAL A 160 -26.32 10.41 0.37
C VAL A 160 -26.49 10.55 -1.14
N GLN A 161 -26.10 11.69 -1.73
CA GLN A 161 -26.17 11.85 -3.18
C GLN A 161 -25.28 10.85 -3.91
N GLN A 162 -24.04 10.64 -3.46
CA GLN A 162 -23.17 9.60 -4.02
C GLN A 162 -23.81 8.21 -3.94
N ALA A 163 -24.46 7.89 -2.82
CA ALA A 163 -25.16 6.62 -2.66
C ALA A 163 -26.35 6.47 -3.62
N LYS A 164 -27.11 7.54 -3.87
CA LYS A 164 -28.19 7.56 -4.87
C LYS A 164 -27.67 7.37 -6.29
N ASP A 165 -26.55 8.01 -6.62
CA ASP A 165 -25.92 7.86 -7.93
C ASP A 165 -25.44 6.42 -8.16
N MET A 166 -24.83 5.79 -7.15
CA MET A 166 -24.45 4.38 -7.23
C MET A 166 -25.66 3.43 -7.25
N ALA A 167 -26.73 3.73 -6.50
CA ALA A 167 -27.98 2.98 -6.53
C ALA A 167 -28.61 2.99 -7.94
N ALA A 168 -28.56 4.13 -8.64
CA ALA A 168 -29.00 4.24 -10.03
C ALA A 168 -28.16 3.39 -11.00
N MET A 169 -26.92 3.02 -10.64
CA MET A 169 -26.08 2.08 -11.39
C MET A 169 -26.41 0.60 -11.10
N GLY A 170 -27.29 0.32 -10.14
CA GLY A 170 -27.76 -1.03 -9.83
C GLY A 170 -26.93 -1.81 -8.81
N ILE A 171 -26.27 -1.13 -7.87
CA ILE A 171 -25.64 -1.79 -6.72
C ILE A 171 -26.67 -2.54 -5.84
N ASP A 172 -26.22 -3.59 -5.16
CA ASP A 172 -27.04 -4.44 -4.29
C ASP A 172 -26.97 -4.04 -2.81
N SER A 173 -25.91 -3.31 -2.41
CA SER A 173 -25.79 -2.73 -1.07
C SER A 173 -24.79 -1.58 -1.05
N ILE A 174 -24.79 -0.82 0.05
CA ILE A 174 -23.89 0.33 0.25
C ILE A 174 -22.97 0.07 1.43
N ALA A 175 -21.67 0.34 1.26
CA ALA A 175 -20.70 0.36 2.34
C ALA A 175 -20.24 1.78 2.66
N ILE A 176 -20.22 2.13 3.94
CA ILE A 176 -19.49 3.28 4.46
C ILE A 176 -18.10 2.75 4.83
N LYS A 177 -17.08 3.10 4.04
CA LYS A 177 -15.69 2.70 4.24
C LYS A 177 -14.91 3.84 4.90
N ASP A 178 -14.76 3.75 6.21
CA ASP A 178 -13.92 4.61 7.02
C ASP A 178 -12.52 4.01 7.18
N MET A 179 -11.70 4.21 6.15
CA MET A 179 -10.36 3.63 6.02
C MET A 179 -9.34 4.12 7.05
N ALA A 180 -9.61 5.25 7.70
CA ALA A 180 -8.69 5.87 8.66
C ALA A 180 -9.21 5.86 10.10
N GLY A 181 -10.46 5.42 10.34
CA GLY A 181 -11.07 5.45 11.67
C GLY A 181 -11.46 6.87 12.11
N LEU A 182 -12.02 7.66 11.18
CA LEU A 182 -12.46 9.05 11.35
C LEU A 182 -13.91 9.18 11.78
N LEU A 183 -14.73 8.13 11.62
CA LEU A 183 -16.11 8.17 12.06
C LEU A 183 -16.17 8.44 13.58
N THR A 184 -17.15 9.25 13.96
CA THR A 184 -17.58 9.38 15.35
C THR A 184 -18.98 8.78 15.49
N PRO A 185 -19.39 8.31 16.68
CA PRO A 185 -20.65 7.60 16.81
C PRO A 185 -21.85 8.41 16.33
N PHE A 186 -21.96 9.68 16.71
CA PHE A 186 -23.09 10.52 16.33
C PHE A 186 -23.13 10.82 14.83
N ALA A 187 -21.99 11.16 14.22
CA ALA A 187 -21.91 11.35 12.77
C ALA A 187 -22.27 10.07 12.01
N THR A 188 -21.89 8.90 12.55
CA THR A 188 -22.26 7.60 11.98
C THR A 188 -23.77 7.39 12.03
N GLY A 189 -24.40 7.68 13.17
CA GLY A 189 -25.85 7.59 13.33
C GLY A 189 -26.60 8.48 12.35
N ASP A 190 -26.17 9.73 12.20
CA ASP A 190 -26.79 10.70 11.29
C ASP A 190 -26.68 10.24 9.82
N LEU A 191 -25.48 9.82 9.39
CA LEU A 191 -25.26 9.34 8.03
C LEU A 191 -26.06 8.07 7.72
N VAL A 192 -26.04 7.08 8.62
CA VAL A 192 -26.80 5.83 8.43
C VAL A 192 -28.30 6.12 8.36
N LYS A 193 -28.82 6.94 9.27
CA LYS A 193 -30.24 7.32 9.27
C LYS A 193 -30.64 8.01 7.96
N ALA A 194 -29.80 8.92 7.45
CA ALA A 194 -30.05 9.60 6.19
C ALA A 194 -30.03 8.64 4.98
N LEU A 195 -29.06 7.71 4.93
CA LEU A 195 -29.00 6.69 3.88
C LEU A 195 -30.24 5.79 3.90
N LYS A 196 -30.66 5.29 5.08
CA LYS A 196 -31.85 4.43 5.21
C LYS A 196 -33.17 5.16 4.92
N ALA A 197 -33.20 6.50 5.03
CA ALA A 197 -34.38 7.28 4.68
C ALA A 197 -34.55 7.44 3.15
N GLU A 198 -33.46 7.43 2.40
CA GLU A 198 -33.45 7.70 0.96
C GLU A 198 -33.33 6.42 0.10
N LEU A 199 -32.82 5.33 0.67
CA LEU A 199 -32.45 4.13 -0.07
C LEU A 199 -32.96 2.86 0.63
N ASP A 200 -33.64 2.01 -0.13
CA ASP A 200 -34.02 0.65 0.28
C ASP A 200 -32.90 -0.35 -0.03
N LEU A 201 -31.69 -0.04 0.41
CA LEU A 201 -30.51 -0.87 0.26
C LEU A 201 -29.94 -1.25 1.64
N PRO A 202 -29.34 -2.44 1.78
CA PRO A 202 -28.59 -2.78 2.99
C PRO A 202 -27.38 -1.86 3.18
N VAL A 203 -27.15 -1.40 4.41
CA VAL A 203 -26.02 -0.52 4.76
C VAL A 203 -24.99 -1.29 5.58
N PHE A 204 -23.72 -1.23 5.12
CA PHE A 204 -22.56 -1.90 5.70
C PHE A 204 -21.60 -0.89 6.32
N ILE A 205 -21.10 -1.20 7.52
CA ILE A 205 -20.14 -0.35 8.23
C ILE A 205 -18.78 -1.02 8.25
N HIS A 206 -17.82 -0.37 7.61
CA HIS A 206 -16.41 -0.75 7.60
C HIS A 206 -15.59 0.39 8.20
N SER A 207 -15.00 0.20 9.37
CA SER A 207 -14.25 1.24 10.06
C SER A 207 -13.10 0.64 10.82
N HIS A 208 -11.93 1.25 10.67
CA HIS A 208 -10.73 0.86 11.41
C HIS A 208 -10.79 1.43 12.84
N ASP A 209 -10.35 0.65 13.81
CA ASP A 209 -10.40 1.00 15.24
C ASP A 209 -9.20 1.86 15.68
N THR A 210 -8.63 2.63 14.77
CA THR A 210 -7.36 3.36 14.98
C THR A 210 -7.53 4.40 16.07
N ALA A 211 -8.65 5.13 16.06
CA ALA A 211 -9.01 6.06 17.12
C ALA A 211 -9.68 5.39 18.34
N GLY A 212 -9.88 4.07 18.33
CA GLY A 212 -10.65 3.33 19.34
C GLY A 212 -12.16 3.64 19.30
N LEU A 213 -12.67 4.11 18.16
CA LEU A 213 -14.07 4.55 18.01
C LEU A 213 -14.93 3.60 17.18
N ALA A 214 -14.36 2.62 16.47
CA ALA A 214 -15.09 1.89 15.43
C ALA A 214 -16.21 1.02 16.02
N ALA A 215 -15.97 0.34 17.15
CA ALA A 215 -17.02 -0.45 17.81
C ALA A 215 -18.21 0.42 18.28
N MET A 216 -17.93 1.62 18.79
CA MET A 216 -18.98 2.58 19.18
C MET A 216 -19.74 3.10 17.96
N CYS A 217 -19.04 3.36 16.84
CA CYS A 217 -19.66 3.75 15.58
C CYS A 217 -20.54 2.64 15.02
N GLN A 218 -20.09 1.39 15.06
CA GLN A 218 -20.88 0.22 14.64
C GLN A 218 -22.15 0.07 15.49
N LEU A 219 -22.05 0.15 16.81
CA LEU A 219 -23.23 0.11 17.68
C LEU A 219 -24.20 1.25 17.33
N LYS A 220 -23.69 2.47 17.12
CA LYS A 220 -24.54 3.61 16.77
C LYS A 220 -25.17 3.49 15.39
N ALA A 221 -24.47 2.90 14.44
CA ALA A 221 -25.00 2.56 13.12
C ALA A 221 -26.13 1.53 13.23
N ILE A 222 -25.94 0.48 14.02
CA ILE A 222 -26.95 -0.56 14.27
C ILE A 222 -28.22 0.06 14.89
N GLU A 223 -28.09 0.96 15.85
CA GLU A 223 -29.24 1.68 16.42
C GLU A 223 -30.01 2.52 15.38
N ASN A 224 -29.34 2.96 14.31
CA ASN A 224 -29.90 3.81 13.26
C ASN A 224 -30.25 3.07 11.97
N GLY A 225 -30.17 1.73 11.95
CA GLY A 225 -30.65 0.92 10.84
C GLY A 225 -29.58 0.33 9.92
N ALA A 226 -28.30 0.38 10.27
CA ALA A 226 -27.27 -0.35 9.51
C ALA A 226 -27.45 -1.86 9.68
N ASP A 227 -27.29 -2.61 8.59
CA ASP A 227 -27.68 -4.02 8.48
C ASP A 227 -26.49 -4.98 8.69
N HIS A 228 -25.28 -4.48 8.44
CA HIS A 228 -24.05 -5.27 8.45
C HIS A 228 -22.87 -4.50 9.05
N ILE A 229 -21.96 -5.23 9.68
CA ILE A 229 -20.70 -4.70 10.21
C ILE A 229 -19.52 -5.55 9.75
N ASP A 230 -18.40 -4.90 9.47
CA ASP A 230 -17.12 -5.56 9.26
C ASP A 230 -16.36 -5.66 10.57
N THR A 231 -15.85 -6.85 10.90
CA THR A 231 -15.04 -7.09 12.10
C THR A 231 -13.80 -7.91 11.74
N ALA A 232 -12.92 -8.12 12.71
CA ALA A 232 -11.82 -9.06 12.60
C ALA A 232 -11.80 -9.98 13.83
N ILE A 233 -11.44 -11.24 13.65
CA ILE A 233 -11.12 -12.15 14.75
C ILE A 233 -10.18 -11.44 15.76
N SER A 234 -10.53 -11.50 17.05
CA SER A 234 -9.93 -10.67 18.11
C SER A 234 -8.41 -10.69 18.15
N SER A 235 -7.77 -11.85 17.90
CA SER A 235 -6.30 -11.95 17.89
C SER A 235 -5.61 -11.13 16.78
N MET A 236 -6.38 -10.62 15.82
CA MET A 236 -5.97 -9.79 14.70
C MET A 236 -6.86 -8.53 14.56
N ALA A 237 -7.50 -8.10 15.64
CA ALA A 237 -8.36 -6.92 15.70
C ALA A 237 -7.66 -5.70 16.34
N TRP A 238 -8.40 -4.59 16.41
CA TRP A 238 -8.05 -3.30 17.05
C TRP A 238 -6.86 -2.55 16.43
N GLY A 239 -6.64 -1.33 16.95
CA GLY A 239 -5.61 -0.43 16.47
C GLY A 239 -5.87 -0.09 15.01
N THR A 240 -4.90 -0.34 14.13
CA THR A 240 -5.12 -0.15 12.69
C THR A 240 -6.00 -1.20 12.04
N SER A 241 -6.47 -2.24 12.74
CA SER A 241 -7.42 -3.24 12.25
C SER A 241 -8.88 -2.86 12.58
N HIS A 242 -9.80 -3.83 12.50
CA HIS A 242 -11.24 -3.68 12.76
C HIS A 242 -11.62 -4.01 14.21
N PRO A 243 -12.83 -3.66 14.68
CA PRO A 243 -13.36 -4.17 15.95
C PRO A 243 -13.35 -5.70 16.02
N GLY A 244 -13.13 -6.24 17.22
CA GLY A 244 -13.12 -7.68 17.47
C GLY A 244 -14.48 -8.33 17.21
N THR A 245 -14.51 -9.38 16.38
CA THR A 245 -15.71 -10.16 16.07
C THR A 245 -16.37 -10.69 17.34
N GLU A 246 -15.59 -11.29 18.22
CA GLU A 246 -16.02 -11.83 19.52
C GLU A 246 -16.66 -10.76 20.41
N SER A 247 -16.08 -9.55 20.43
CA SER A 247 -16.59 -8.43 21.22
C SER A 247 -17.94 -7.95 20.71
N MET A 248 -18.10 -7.82 19.40
CA MET A 248 -19.37 -7.39 18.81
C MET A 248 -20.46 -8.45 18.95
N VAL A 249 -20.12 -9.73 18.77
CA VAL A 249 -21.05 -10.85 19.01
C VAL A 249 -21.50 -10.87 20.46
N ALA A 250 -20.59 -10.73 21.42
CA ALA A 250 -20.92 -10.67 22.84
C ALA A 250 -21.78 -9.44 23.19
N ALA A 251 -21.47 -8.27 22.62
CA ALA A 251 -22.20 -7.04 22.88
C ALA A 251 -23.65 -7.07 22.38
N LEU A 252 -23.92 -7.75 21.26
CA LEU A 252 -25.25 -7.83 20.66
C LEU A 252 -26.09 -9.01 21.17
N LYS A 253 -25.47 -9.96 21.89
CA LYS A 253 -26.14 -11.17 22.38
C LYS A 253 -27.36 -10.86 23.26
N GLY A 254 -28.49 -11.48 22.97
CA GLY A 254 -29.75 -11.30 23.70
C GLY A 254 -30.47 -9.97 23.42
N THR A 255 -29.93 -9.12 22.54
CA THR A 255 -30.60 -7.89 22.08
C THR A 255 -31.44 -8.17 20.82
N PRO A 256 -32.28 -7.22 20.35
CA PRO A 256 -32.96 -7.35 19.06
C PRO A 256 -32.02 -7.46 17.84
N TYR A 257 -30.73 -7.18 18.04
CA TYR A 257 -29.67 -7.15 17.02
C TYR A 257 -28.74 -8.37 17.06
N ASP A 258 -29.07 -9.37 17.89
CA ASP A 258 -28.24 -10.56 18.09
C ASP A 258 -27.80 -11.19 16.77
N THR A 259 -26.48 -11.41 16.64
CA THR A 259 -25.86 -11.98 15.44
C THR A 259 -26.09 -13.49 15.33
N GLY A 260 -26.41 -14.17 16.43
CA GLY A 260 -26.56 -15.61 16.51
C GLY A 260 -25.30 -16.41 16.16
N LEU A 261 -24.12 -15.77 16.12
CA LEU A 261 -22.85 -16.45 15.86
C LEU A 261 -22.36 -17.16 17.14
N ASP A 262 -21.70 -18.30 16.96
CA ASP A 262 -21.15 -19.09 18.06
C ASP A 262 -19.86 -18.47 18.61
N LEU A 263 -19.96 -17.93 19.83
CA LEU A 263 -18.83 -17.27 20.49
C LEU A 263 -17.71 -18.25 20.91
N GLU A 264 -18.03 -19.51 21.20
CA GLU A 264 -17.02 -20.52 21.58
C GLU A 264 -16.21 -20.93 20.35
N LEU A 265 -16.87 -21.17 19.21
CA LEU A 265 -16.21 -21.43 17.93
C LEU A 265 -15.30 -20.25 17.52
N LEU A 266 -15.79 -19.01 17.68
CA LEU A 266 -15.00 -17.82 17.39
C LEU A 266 -13.75 -17.72 18.28
N GLN A 267 -13.84 -18.05 19.57
CA GLN A 267 -12.68 -18.06 20.47
C GLN A 267 -11.64 -19.10 20.06
N GLU A 268 -12.08 -20.28 19.60
CA GLU A 268 -11.19 -21.31 19.09
C GLU A 268 -10.42 -20.83 17.84
N ILE A 269 -11.13 -20.20 16.90
CA ILE A 269 -10.53 -19.55 15.73
C ILE A 269 -9.56 -18.44 16.17
N GLY A 270 -9.94 -17.64 17.17
CA GLY A 270 -9.10 -16.61 17.78
C GLY A 270 -7.78 -17.15 18.30
N MET A 271 -7.79 -18.30 18.98
CA MET A 271 -6.59 -18.96 19.49
C MET A 271 -5.70 -19.52 18.39
N TYR A 272 -6.27 -20.03 17.31
CA TYR A 272 -5.51 -20.42 16.12
C TYR A 272 -4.73 -19.22 15.56
N PHE A 273 -5.41 -18.10 15.28
CA PHE A 273 -4.76 -16.92 14.71
C PHE A 273 -3.80 -16.24 15.69
N HIS A 274 -4.04 -16.32 17.00
CA HIS A 274 -3.08 -15.86 18.01
C HIS A 274 -1.75 -16.62 17.92
N ALA A 275 -1.79 -17.93 17.67
CA ALA A 275 -0.58 -18.73 17.46
C ALA A 275 0.08 -18.41 16.12
N VAL A 276 -0.71 -18.28 15.04
CA VAL A 276 -0.21 -17.94 13.69
C VAL A 276 0.49 -16.57 13.69
N ARG A 277 -0.11 -15.54 14.30
CA ARG A 277 0.42 -14.18 14.35
C ARG A 277 1.87 -14.12 14.83
N LYS A 278 2.25 -14.97 15.80
CA LYS A 278 3.62 -15.06 16.33
C LYS A 278 4.67 -15.39 15.27
N LYS A 279 4.31 -16.13 14.21
CA LYS A 279 5.19 -16.44 13.08
C LYS A 279 5.58 -15.19 12.28
N TYR A 280 4.74 -14.17 12.32
CA TYR A 280 4.85 -12.95 11.52
C TYR A 280 5.37 -11.75 12.33
N HIS A 281 5.99 -11.99 13.51
CA HIS A 281 6.44 -10.96 14.43
C HIS A 281 7.29 -9.85 13.78
N GLN A 282 8.10 -10.19 12.77
CA GLN A 282 8.95 -9.23 12.06
C GLN A 282 8.17 -8.19 11.23
N PHE A 283 6.88 -8.44 10.98
CA PHE A 283 6.00 -7.58 10.20
C PHE A 283 4.95 -6.88 11.06
N GLU A 284 4.99 -7.06 12.38
CA GLU A 284 4.12 -6.35 13.30
C GLU A 284 4.29 -4.84 13.12
N SER A 285 3.17 -4.16 12.98
CA SER A 285 3.15 -2.70 12.94
C SER A 285 3.59 -2.12 14.30
N ASP A 286 4.39 -1.06 14.28
CA ASP A 286 4.66 -0.26 15.47
C ASP A 286 3.40 0.47 15.99
N PHE A 287 2.30 0.48 15.21
CA PHE A 287 1.04 1.18 15.45
C PHE A 287 -0.12 0.20 15.76
N THR A 288 0.11 -0.80 16.60
CA THR A 288 -0.94 -1.75 17.03
C THR A 288 -1.89 -1.20 18.10
N GLY A 289 -1.52 -0.10 18.77
CA GLY A 289 -2.35 0.56 19.78
C GLY A 289 -3.34 1.57 19.20
N VAL A 290 -4.18 2.12 20.08
CA VAL A 290 -5.07 3.24 19.76
C VAL A 290 -4.25 4.52 19.56
N ASP A 291 -4.49 5.21 18.45
CA ASP A 291 -3.92 6.51 18.12
C ASP A 291 -5.01 7.52 17.76
N THR A 292 -5.37 8.36 18.74
CA THR A 292 -6.39 9.40 18.56
C THR A 292 -5.94 10.58 17.70
N ARG A 293 -4.64 10.71 17.40
CA ARG A 293 -4.10 11.80 16.55
C ARG A 293 -4.66 11.72 15.13
N VAL A 294 -5.12 10.55 14.70
CA VAL A 294 -5.78 10.35 13.41
C VAL A 294 -7.02 11.25 13.23
N GLN A 295 -7.72 11.58 14.33
CA GLN A 295 -8.87 12.50 14.30
C GLN A 295 -8.47 13.94 13.98
N VAL A 296 -7.20 14.30 14.19
CA VAL A 296 -6.66 15.64 13.92
C VAL A 296 -5.97 15.68 12.58
N ASN A 297 -5.03 14.77 12.32
CA ASN A 297 -4.22 14.78 11.11
C ASN A 297 -4.90 14.11 9.90
N GLN A 298 -5.91 13.27 10.14
CA GLN A 298 -6.62 12.45 9.15
C GLN A 298 -5.73 11.51 8.32
N VAL A 299 -4.51 11.22 8.81
CA VAL A 299 -3.51 10.39 8.13
C VAL A 299 -3.70 8.93 8.54
N PRO A 300 -4.01 8.01 7.61
CA PRO A 300 -4.10 6.58 7.93
C PRO A 300 -2.79 6.03 8.52
N GLY A 301 -2.87 5.05 9.43
CA GLY A 301 -1.71 4.51 10.14
C GLY A 301 -0.56 4.03 9.23
N GLY A 302 -0.88 3.25 8.20
CA GLY A 302 0.13 2.76 7.24
C GLY A 302 0.78 3.87 6.40
N MET A 303 0.16 5.05 6.29
CA MET A 303 0.77 6.21 5.66
C MET A 303 1.76 6.90 6.60
N MET A 304 1.47 6.96 7.91
CA MET A 304 2.38 7.56 8.90
C MET A 304 3.73 6.84 8.97
N SER A 305 3.73 5.50 8.99
CA SER A 305 4.98 4.72 9.00
C SER A 305 5.82 4.94 7.73
N ASN A 306 5.17 4.98 6.57
CA ASN A 306 5.83 5.26 5.30
C ASN A 306 6.44 6.67 5.26
N LEU A 307 5.72 7.70 5.71
CA LEU A 307 6.23 9.07 5.78
C LEU A 307 7.41 9.19 6.75
N ALA A 308 7.34 8.53 7.91
CA ALA A 308 8.44 8.50 8.87
C ALA A 308 9.70 7.85 8.28
N ASN A 309 9.56 6.74 7.56
CA ASN A 309 10.68 6.12 6.85
C ASN A 309 11.26 7.04 5.77
N GLN A 310 10.42 7.69 4.96
CA GLN A 310 10.87 8.66 3.94
C GLN A 310 11.67 9.82 4.54
N LEU A 311 11.26 10.35 5.69
CA LEU A 311 12.00 11.41 6.38
C LEU A 311 13.29 10.88 7.02
N LYS A 312 13.26 9.67 7.59
CA LYS A 312 14.42 9.03 8.21
C LYS A 312 15.54 8.78 7.20
N GLU A 313 15.20 8.29 6.00
CA GLU A 313 16.15 8.10 4.89
C GLU A 313 16.85 9.40 4.47
N GLN A 314 16.19 10.53 4.69
CA GLN A 314 16.70 11.87 4.37
C GLN A 314 17.31 12.60 5.58
N GLY A 315 17.43 11.92 6.73
CA GLY A 315 17.97 12.51 7.95
C GLY A 315 17.10 13.64 8.53
N ALA A 316 15.82 13.72 8.16
CA ALA A 316 14.89 14.80 8.50
C ALA A 316 13.69 14.31 9.33
N LEU A 317 13.88 13.22 10.09
CA LEU A 317 12.81 12.62 10.92
C LEU A 317 12.27 13.59 11.98
N ASP A 318 13.10 14.52 12.46
CA ASP A 318 12.74 15.60 13.35
C ASP A 318 11.63 16.52 12.79
N ARG A 319 11.44 16.51 11.46
CA ARG A 319 10.44 17.32 10.75
C ARG A 319 9.08 16.64 10.53
N ILE A 320 8.85 15.47 11.11
CA ILE A 320 7.58 14.74 10.92
C ILE A 320 6.34 15.55 11.34
N GLN A 321 6.46 16.39 12.37
CA GLN A 321 5.35 17.25 12.82
C GLN A 321 5.03 18.35 11.79
N ASP A 322 6.04 18.91 11.12
CA ASP A 322 5.83 19.86 10.02
C ASP A 322 5.06 19.20 8.88
N VAL A 323 5.38 17.94 8.55
CA VAL A 323 4.68 17.17 7.52
C VAL A 323 3.22 16.94 7.89
N PHE A 324 2.94 16.56 9.13
CA PHE A 324 1.56 16.41 9.60
C PHE A 324 0.75 17.71 9.57
N ALA A 325 1.40 18.86 9.79
CA ALA A 325 0.75 20.17 9.66
C ALA A 325 0.54 20.58 8.18
N GLU A 326 1.39 20.11 7.27
CA GLU A 326 1.32 20.44 5.84
C GLU A 326 0.31 19.57 5.08
N ILE A 327 0.09 18.31 5.48
CA ILE A 327 -0.85 17.38 4.84
C ILE A 327 -2.26 17.99 4.67
N PRO A 328 -2.91 18.54 5.72
CA PRO A 328 -4.23 19.15 5.57
C PRO A 328 -4.26 20.30 4.56
N ARG A 329 -3.17 21.07 4.44
CA ARG A 329 -3.08 22.21 3.52
C ARG A 329 -2.90 21.76 2.07
N VAL A 330 -2.08 20.72 1.84
CA VAL A 330 -1.95 20.10 0.52
C VAL A 330 -3.29 19.49 0.10
N ARG A 331 -3.95 18.80 1.03
CA ARG A 331 -5.27 18.21 0.81
C ARG A 331 -6.32 19.26 0.43
N GLU A 332 -6.34 20.40 1.12
CA GLU A 332 -7.20 21.54 0.78
C GLU A 332 -6.91 22.07 -0.63
N ASP A 333 -5.63 22.31 -0.97
CA ASP A 333 -5.26 22.81 -2.30
C ASP A 333 -5.63 21.85 -3.44
N LEU A 334 -5.71 20.54 -3.14
CA LEU A 334 -6.14 19.51 -4.09
C LEU A 334 -7.66 19.29 -4.08
N GLY A 335 -8.46 20.12 -3.39
CA GLY A 335 -9.93 19.98 -3.41
C GLY A 335 -10.45 18.86 -2.51
N PHE A 336 -9.77 18.62 -1.38
CA PHE A 336 -10.17 17.72 -0.30
C PHE A 336 -10.36 16.23 -0.65
N PRO A 337 -9.50 15.58 -1.47
CA PRO A 337 -9.66 14.15 -1.74
C PRO A 337 -9.68 13.33 -0.44
N PRO A 338 -10.45 12.23 -0.36
CA PRO A 338 -10.26 11.22 0.70
C PRO A 338 -8.81 10.75 0.70
N LEU A 339 -8.23 10.48 1.87
CA LEU A 339 -6.84 9.99 1.97
C LEU A 339 -6.84 8.46 1.97
N VAL A 340 -7.02 7.87 0.78
CA VAL A 340 -6.96 6.43 0.52
C VAL A 340 -6.00 6.17 -0.65
N THR A 341 -5.58 4.93 -0.91
CA THR A 341 -4.62 4.69 -2.01
C THR A 341 -5.27 4.97 -3.38
N PRO A 342 -4.69 5.83 -4.25
CA PRO A 342 -3.35 6.40 -4.17
C PRO A 342 -3.28 7.85 -3.65
N THR A 343 -4.41 8.53 -3.47
CA THR A 343 -4.49 9.95 -3.07
C THR A 343 -3.78 10.25 -1.76
N SER A 344 -3.78 9.31 -0.81
CA SER A 344 -3.00 9.41 0.43
C SER A 344 -1.51 9.58 0.16
N GLN A 345 -0.94 8.79 -0.76
CA GLN A 345 0.48 8.89 -1.13
C GLN A 345 0.77 10.19 -1.89
N ILE A 346 -0.13 10.62 -2.77
CA ILE A 346 0.01 11.87 -3.54
C ILE A 346 0.09 13.07 -2.58
N VAL A 347 -0.85 13.18 -1.65
CA VAL A 347 -0.91 14.26 -0.67
C VAL A 347 0.28 14.21 0.29
N GLY A 348 0.60 13.03 0.84
CA GLY A 348 1.68 12.87 1.80
C GLY A 348 3.05 13.18 1.25
N THR A 349 3.35 12.64 0.06
CA THR A 349 4.65 12.85 -0.59
C THR A 349 4.82 14.33 -0.93
N GLN A 350 3.80 14.97 -1.49
CA GLN A 350 3.86 16.40 -1.77
C GLN A 350 4.03 17.24 -0.48
N ALA A 351 3.43 16.85 0.63
CA ALA A 351 3.66 17.50 1.92
C ALA A 351 5.11 17.35 2.41
N VAL A 352 5.71 16.17 2.28
CA VAL A 352 7.15 15.95 2.56
C VAL A 352 8.02 16.87 1.70
N PHE A 353 7.75 16.95 0.40
CA PHE A 353 8.48 17.85 -0.51
C PHE A 353 8.37 19.32 -0.10
N ASN A 354 7.17 19.79 0.21
CA ASN A 354 6.93 21.17 0.65
C ASN A 354 7.73 21.48 1.93
N VAL A 355 7.71 20.56 2.89
CA VAL A 355 8.42 20.69 4.15
C VAL A 355 9.92 20.75 3.89
N LEU A 356 10.50 19.76 3.23
CA LEU A 356 11.94 19.66 2.99
C LEU A 356 12.50 20.83 2.16
N ALA A 357 11.74 21.29 1.17
CA ALA A 357 12.11 22.45 0.36
C ALA A 357 12.04 23.79 1.12
N GLY A 358 11.33 23.83 2.26
CA GLY A 358 11.04 25.05 3.01
C GLY A 358 10.05 26.00 2.32
N GLU A 359 9.47 25.57 1.19
CA GLU A 359 8.58 26.36 0.33
C GLU A 359 7.54 25.44 -0.31
N ARG A 360 6.26 25.83 -0.25
CA ARG A 360 5.16 25.03 -0.81
C ARG A 360 5.23 25.00 -2.32
N TYR A 361 5.16 23.79 -2.91
CA TYR A 361 5.11 23.54 -4.35
C TYR A 361 6.32 24.08 -5.13
N LYS A 362 7.47 24.24 -4.48
CA LYS A 362 8.75 24.49 -5.18
C LYS A 362 9.09 23.35 -6.15
N THR A 363 8.86 22.12 -5.69
CA THR A 363 8.89 20.91 -6.50
C THR A 363 7.49 20.31 -6.48
N ILE A 364 6.91 20.09 -7.66
CA ILE A 364 5.57 19.51 -7.82
C ILE A 364 5.73 18.13 -8.44
N THR A 365 5.24 17.11 -7.73
CA THR A 365 5.26 15.71 -8.18
C THR A 365 4.41 15.51 -9.44
N ASN A 366 4.78 14.53 -10.27
CA ASN A 366 4.04 14.23 -11.50
C ASN A 366 2.61 13.78 -11.20
N GLU A 367 2.40 13.07 -10.11
CA GLU A 367 1.11 12.59 -9.64
C GLU A 367 0.19 13.75 -9.25
N VAL A 368 0.74 14.81 -8.61
CA VAL A 368 -0.01 16.05 -8.38
C VAL A 368 -0.36 16.75 -9.68
N LYS A 369 0.53 16.76 -10.69
CA LYS A 369 0.21 17.31 -12.02
C LYS A 369 -0.92 16.54 -12.69
N LEU A 370 -0.82 15.22 -12.74
CA LEU A 370 -1.85 14.33 -13.29
C LEU A 370 -3.19 14.47 -12.55
N TYR A 371 -3.15 14.62 -11.23
CA TYR A 371 -4.32 14.95 -10.42
C TYR A 371 -4.96 16.26 -10.85
N LEU A 372 -4.16 17.32 -10.98
CA LEU A 372 -4.65 18.66 -11.34
C LEU A 372 -5.16 18.75 -12.79
N GLN A 373 -4.71 17.86 -13.67
CA GLN A 373 -5.26 17.62 -15.01
C GLN A 373 -6.59 16.84 -15.00
N GLY A 374 -7.00 16.26 -13.87
CA GLY A 374 -8.21 15.43 -13.77
C GLY A 374 -8.00 13.95 -14.11
N ARG A 375 -6.76 13.47 -14.26
CA ARG A 375 -6.44 12.09 -14.69
C ARG A 375 -6.76 11.00 -13.66
N TYR A 376 -7.08 11.36 -12.42
CA TYR A 376 -7.55 10.46 -11.37
C TYR A 376 -9.07 10.52 -11.16
N GLY A 377 -9.77 11.40 -11.86
CA GLY A 377 -11.20 11.68 -11.65
C GLY A 377 -11.43 13.11 -11.13
N GLN A 378 -12.70 13.43 -10.91
CA GLN A 378 -13.11 14.74 -10.40
C GLN A 378 -12.82 14.86 -8.91
N ALA A 379 -12.18 15.97 -8.51
CA ALA A 379 -11.96 16.29 -7.11
C ALA A 379 -13.30 16.60 -6.40
N PRO A 380 -13.48 16.20 -5.12
CA PRO A 380 -14.70 16.47 -4.37
C PRO A 380 -15.03 17.96 -4.20
N GLY A 381 -13.99 18.79 -4.11
CA GLY A 381 -14.10 20.23 -3.92
C GLY A 381 -13.30 21.04 -4.95
N THR A 382 -13.31 22.36 -4.75
CA THR A 382 -12.55 23.29 -5.60
C THR A 382 -11.05 23.11 -5.39
N VAL A 383 -10.32 22.90 -6.48
CA VAL A 383 -8.85 22.86 -6.44
C VAL A 383 -8.26 24.28 -6.48
N ASN A 384 -7.05 24.44 -5.96
CA ASN A 384 -6.35 25.72 -6.00
C ASN A 384 -5.90 26.05 -7.43
N GLU A 385 -6.55 27.02 -8.07
CA GLU A 385 -6.27 27.43 -9.46
C GLU A 385 -4.88 28.03 -9.66
N LYS A 386 -4.30 28.66 -8.64
CA LYS A 386 -2.91 29.14 -8.71
C LYS A 386 -1.95 27.96 -8.77
N LEU A 387 -2.17 26.96 -7.92
CA LEU A 387 -1.40 25.72 -7.95
C LEU A 387 -1.58 24.98 -9.26
N ARG A 388 -2.81 24.82 -9.76
CA ARG A 388 -3.08 24.19 -11.06
C ARG A 388 -2.28 24.86 -12.18
N ARG A 389 -2.35 26.18 -12.31
CA ARG A 389 -1.57 26.93 -13.32
C ARG A 389 -0.06 26.77 -13.13
N GLN A 390 0.43 26.74 -11.90
CA GLN A 390 1.84 26.51 -11.60
C GLN A 390 2.29 25.09 -11.98
N ALA A 391 1.44 24.09 -11.75
CA ALA A 391 1.75 22.68 -11.93
C ALA A 391 1.72 22.25 -13.40
N ILE A 392 0.71 22.69 -14.14
CA ILE A 392 0.40 22.18 -15.49
C ILE A 392 0.42 23.27 -16.57
N GLY A 393 0.66 24.53 -16.21
CA GLY A 393 0.73 25.63 -17.17
C GLY A 393 -0.53 25.77 -18.02
N GLY A 394 -0.40 25.55 -19.33
CA GLY A 394 -1.48 25.55 -20.32
C GLY A 394 -1.84 24.16 -20.85
N GLU A 395 -1.40 23.09 -20.18
CA GLU A 395 -1.77 21.72 -20.55
C GLU A 395 -3.28 21.48 -20.35
N GLU A 396 -3.81 20.49 -21.06
CA GLU A 396 -5.23 20.17 -21.07
C GLU A 396 -5.71 19.62 -19.71
N VAL A 397 -6.80 20.20 -19.21
CA VAL A 397 -7.56 19.68 -18.06
C VAL A 397 -8.77 18.94 -18.60
N ILE A 398 -8.91 17.68 -18.21
CA ILE A 398 -10.04 16.85 -18.60
C ILE A 398 -11.17 16.95 -17.57
N ASP A 399 -12.41 16.96 -18.04
CA ASP A 399 -13.63 16.92 -17.22
C ASP A 399 -14.43 15.61 -17.39
N VAL A 400 -14.08 14.80 -18.40
CA VAL A 400 -14.61 13.45 -18.65
C VAL A 400 -14.07 12.41 -17.66
N ARG A 401 -14.62 11.19 -17.67
CA ARG A 401 -14.05 10.07 -16.94
C ARG A 401 -12.68 9.73 -17.55
N PRO A 402 -11.58 9.65 -16.78
CA PRO A 402 -10.24 9.47 -17.36
C PRO A 402 -10.09 8.20 -18.21
N ALA A 403 -10.81 7.13 -17.85
CA ALA A 403 -10.79 5.89 -18.60
C ALA A 403 -11.47 5.96 -19.97
N ASP A 404 -12.33 6.96 -20.23
CA ASP A 404 -12.93 7.16 -21.56
C ASP A 404 -11.89 7.54 -22.61
N LEU A 405 -10.71 8.02 -22.17
CA LEU A 405 -9.59 8.39 -23.03
C LEU A 405 -8.60 7.23 -23.25
N ILE A 406 -8.78 6.11 -22.55
CA ILE A 406 -7.90 4.94 -22.64
C ILE A 406 -8.47 3.97 -23.67
N LYS A 407 -7.71 3.71 -24.74
CA LYS A 407 -8.06 2.71 -25.74
C LYS A 407 -8.06 1.30 -25.13
N PRO A 408 -8.84 0.34 -25.67
CA PRO A 408 -8.79 -1.06 -25.22
C PRO A 408 -7.36 -1.60 -25.16
N GLU A 409 -7.03 -2.31 -24.08
CA GLU A 409 -5.66 -2.70 -23.76
C GLU A 409 -5.42 -4.22 -23.79
N MET A 410 -6.46 -5.06 -23.70
CA MET A 410 -6.29 -6.50 -23.50
C MET A 410 -5.46 -7.16 -24.60
N ASP A 411 -5.66 -6.81 -25.87
CA ASP A 411 -4.91 -7.39 -27.00
C ASP A 411 -3.44 -6.98 -26.99
N ARG A 412 -3.16 -5.72 -26.63
CA ARG A 412 -1.80 -5.22 -26.45
C ARG A 412 -1.12 -5.96 -25.29
N LEU A 413 -1.80 -6.09 -24.15
CA LEU A 413 -1.28 -6.77 -22.96
C LEU A 413 -0.97 -8.24 -23.23
N ARG A 414 -1.85 -8.95 -23.96
CA ARG A 414 -1.61 -10.34 -24.42
C ARG A 414 -0.36 -10.43 -25.30
N SER A 415 -0.17 -9.48 -26.20
CA SER A 415 0.98 -9.45 -27.10
C SER A 415 2.28 -9.15 -26.35
N GLU A 416 2.26 -8.22 -25.39
CA GLU A 416 3.42 -7.81 -24.59
C GLU A 416 3.91 -8.90 -23.64
N VAL A 417 3.01 -9.60 -22.95
CA VAL A 417 3.39 -10.73 -22.09
C VAL A 417 3.78 -11.96 -22.91
N GLY A 418 3.15 -12.16 -24.07
CA GLY A 418 3.47 -13.21 -25.03
C GLY A 418 3.34 -14.62 -24.45
N ALA A 419 4.27 -15.50 -24.78
CA ALA A 419 4.23 -16.92 -24.41
C ALA A 419 4.40 -17.19 -22.89
N LEU A 420 4.73 -16.16 -22.11
CA LEU A 420 4.86 -16.25 -20.67
C LEU A 420 3.51 -16.40 -19.98
N ALA A 421 2.46 -15.77 -20.50
CA ALA A 421 1.10 -15.97 -20.01
C ALA A 421 0.52 -17.28 -20.54
N LYS A 422 0.10 -18.16 -19.63
CA LYS A 422 -0.56 -19.44 -19.95
C LYS A 422 -2.09 -19.35 -19.81
N SER A 423 -2.59 -18.27 -19.21
CA SER A 423 -4.01 -17.99 -19.03
C SER A 423 -4.30 -16.48 -19.11
N GLU A 424 -5.58 -16.11 -19.18
CA GLU A 424 -5.98 -14.70 -19.10
C GLU A 424 -5.69 -14.09 -17.71
N GLU A 425 -5.66 -14.91 -16.66
CA GLU A 425 -5.29 -14.50 -15.30
C GLU A 425 -3.82 -14.07 -15.21
N ASP A 426 -2.93 -14.69 -15.99
CA ASP A 426 -1.54 -14.27 -16.11
C ASP A 426 -1.43 -12.92 -16.83
N VAL A 427 -2.22 -12.72 -17.90
CA VAL A 427 -2.29 -11.43 -18.60
C VAL A 427 -2.76 -10.34 -17.65
N LEU A 428 -3.77 -10.61 -16.81
CA LEU A 428 -4.27 -9.68 -15.81
C LEU A 428 -3.25 -9.42 -14.69
N THR A 429 -2.52 -10.44 -14.25
CA THR A 429 -1.42 -10.28 -13.28
C THR A 429 -0.33 -9.36 -13.84
N PHE A 430 0.06 -9.56 -15.10
CA PHE A 430 0.96 -8.68 -15.82
C PHE A 430 0.38 -7.27 -15.98
N ALA A 431 -0.90 -7.13 -16.31
CA ALA A 431 -1.55 -5.83 -16.46
C ALA A 431 -1.53 -5.01 -15.15
N MET A 432 -1.75 -5.68 -14.01
CA MET A 432 -1.75 -5.01 -12.70
C MET A 432 -0.33 -4.55 -12.33
N PHE A 433 0.68 -5.39 -12.59
CA PHE A 433 2.07 -5.13 -12.26
C PHE A 433 3.00 -5.59 -13.38
N PRO A 434 3.29 -4.77 -14.42
CA PRO A 434 4.03 -5.25 -15.61
C PRO A 434 5.38 -5.89 -15.30
N ASP A 435 6.24 -5.20 -14.55
CA ASP A 435 7.59 -5.72 -14.25
C ASP A 435 7.55 -6.83 -13.20
N ILE A 436 6.83 -6.62 -12.10
CA ILE A 436 6.76 -7.59 -11.00
C ILE A 436 6.00 -8.84 -11.41
N GLY A 437 4.90 -8.67 -12.14
CA GLY A 437 4.09 -9.74 -12.71
C GLY A 437 4.85 -10.54 -13.75
N ARG A 438 5.57 -9.88 -14.69
CA ARG A 438 6.46 -10.59 -15.62
C ARG A 438 7.50 -11.42 -14.87
N LYS A 439 8.23 -10.80 -13.94
CA LYS A 439 9.25 -11.49 -13.13
C LYS A 439 8.66 -12.66 -12.35
N PHE A 440 7.47 -12.49 -11.76
CA PHE A 440 6.78 -13.56 -11.06
C PHE A 440 6.43 -14.73 -11.98
N LEU A 441 5.90 -14.46 -13.17
CA LEU A 441 5.56 -15.50 -14.14
C LEU A 441 6.81 -16.25 -14.62
N GLU A 442 7.93 -15.54 -14.84
CA GLU A 442 9.23 -16.14 -15.20
C GLU A 442 9.76 -17.04 -14.09
N GLU A 443 9.74 -16.56 -12.83
CA GLU A 443 10.13 -17.34 -11.65
C GLU A 443 9.21 -18.55 -11.42
N ARG A 444 7.90 -18.42 -11.73
CA ARG A 444 6.92 -19.51 -11.66
C ARG A 444 7.22 -20.60 -12.68
N GLU A 445 7.47 -20.23 -13.93
CA GLU A 445 7.82 -21.17 -15.01
C GLU A 445 9.17 -21.86 -14.75
N ALA A 446 10.14 -21.15 -14.16
CA ALA A 446 11.43 -21.72 -13.77
C ALA A 446 11.40 -22.57 -12.49
N GLY A 447 10.30 -22.55 -11.72
CA GLY A 447 10.20 -23.24 -10.43
C GLY A 447 11.08 -22.62 -9.33
N THR A 448 11.39 -21.33 -9.43
CA THR A 448 12.31 -20.62 -8.53
C THR A 448 11.62 -19.65 -7.56
N LEU A 449 10.29 -19.65 -7.51
CA LEU A 449 9.52 -18.85 -6.55
C LEU A 449 9.94 -19.18 -5.12
N LYS A 450 10.35 -18.15 -4.37
CA LYS A 450 10.75 -18.26 -2.97
C LYS A 450 10.12 -17.14 -2.15
N PRO A 451 9.23 -17.46 -1.18
CA PRO A 451 8.63 -16.45 -0.32
C PRO A 451 9.69 -15.73 0.51
N GLU A 452 9.40 -14.48 0.89
CA GLU A 452 10.15 -13.74 1.91
C GLU A 452 10.25 -14.57 3.20
N GLN A 453 11.46 -14.78 3.71
CA GLN A 453 11.72 -15.66 4.86
C GLN A 453 11.06 -15.13 6.14
N LEU A 454 10.41 -16.01 6.89
CA LEU A 454 9.97 -15.72 8.27
C LEU A 454 11.14 -16.01 9.23
N LEU A 455 11.48 -15.02 10.04
CA LEU A 455 12.52 -15.13 11.06
C LEU A 455 12.00 -15.96 12.25
N PRO A 456 12.88 -16.75 12.89
CA PRO A 456 12.53 -17.44 14.13
C PRO A 456 11.97 -16.47 15.17
N ALA A 457 11.00 -16.94 15.97
CA ALA A 457 10.43 -16.12 17.04
C ALA A 457 11.55 -15.70 18.03
N PRO A 458 11.54 -14.45 18.52
CA PRO A 458 12.52 -13.99 19.51
C PRO A 458 12.53 -14.93 20.72
N GLY A 459 13.67 -15.59 20.98
CA GLY A 459 13.84 -16.52 22.09
C GLY A 459 13.52 -18.00 21.83
N GLN A 460 13.05 -18.40 20.64
CA GLN A 460 12.85 -19.82 20.27
C GLN A 460 13.85 -20.35 19.22
N GLY A 461 14.85 -19.54 18.87
CA GLY A 461 15.92 -19.87 17.94
C GLY A 461 17.29 -20.11 18.57
N ALA A 462 17.34 -20.41 19.87
CA ALA A 462 18.57 -20.86 20.51
C ALA A 462 18.26 -22.10 21.38
N PRO A 463 18.69 -23.31 20.99
CA PRO A 463 19.31 -24.15 22.00
C PRO A 463 20.34 -23.26 22.72
N ALA A 464 20.64 -23.54 23.98
CA ALA A 464 21.97 -23.19 24.48
C ALA A 464 23.01 -23.97 23.64
N ALA A 465 23.22 -23.59 22.38
CA ALA A 465 24.53 -23.63 21.80
C ALA A 465 25.34 -22.78 22.77
N ALA A 466 26.34 -23.41 23.38
CA ALA A 466 27.40 -22.71 24.07
C ALA A 466 27.68 -21.41 23.31
N SER A 467 27.67 -20.29 24.01
CA SER A 467 27.93 -18.96 23.47
C SER A 467 28.96 -19.01 22.35
N GLU A 468 28.52 -18.99 21.09
CA GLU A 468 29.36 -18.46 20.04
C GLU A 468 29.29 -16.95 20.24
N GLY A 469 30.16 -16.49 21.14
CA GLY A 469 30.54 -15.10 21.19
C GLY A 469 31.07 -14.67 19.82
N VAL A 470 31.26 -13.37 19.66
CA VAL A 470 32.08 -12.82 18.58
C VAL A 470 33.37 -13.66 18.50
N PRO A 471 33.69 -14.32 17.36
CA PRO A 471 34.86 -15.17 17.28
C PRO A 471 36.10 -14.37 17.65
N THR A 472 36.72 -14.68 18.78
CA THR A 472 37.99 -14.07 19.22
C THR A 472 39.17 -14.76 18.57
N GLU A 473 38.98 -15.91 17.94
CA GLU A 473 40.00 -16.65 17.21
C GLU A 473 39.53 -16.90 15.78
N PHE A 474 40.35 -16.56 14.79
CA PHE A 474 40.08 -16.84 13.38
C PHE A 474 41.37 -16.99 12.60
N ILE A 475 41.30 -17.76 11.50
CA ILE A 475 42.43 -17.94 10.58
C ILE A 475 42.29 -16.94 9.45
N ILE A 476 43.34 -16.18 9.18
CA ILE A 476 43.43 -15.31 8.01
C ILE A 476 44.42 -15.89 7.01
N ASP A 477 43.99 -16.02 5.75
CA ASP A 477 44.87 -16.37 4.65
C ASP A 477 45.31 -15.10 3.93
N VAL A 478 46.60 -14.78 4.00
CA VAL A 478 47.17 -13.59 3.36
C VAL A 478 48.31 -14.04 2.45
N HIS A 479 48.18 -13.76 1.15
CA HIS A 479 49.18 -14.13 0.13
C HIS A 479 49.57 -15.63 0.09
N GLY A 480 48.68 -16.52 0.53
CA GLY A 480 48.89 -17.97 0.51
C GLY A 480 49.51 -18.55 1.79
N GLU A 481 49.69 -17.74 2.84
CA GLU A 481 50.04 -18.19 4.19
C GLU A 481 48.87 -17.97 5.15
N SER A 482 48.62 -18.98 6.00
CA SER A 482 47.55 -18.97 7.00
C SER A 482 48.11 -18.56 8.36
N TYR A 483 47.56 -17.50 8.95
CA TYR A 483 47.91 -17.05 10.29
C TYR A 483 46.73 -17.28 11.24
N ARG A 484 46.98 -17.91 12.38
CA ARG A 484 45.99 -18.00 13.46
C ARG A 484 46.05 -16.75 14.31
N VAL A 485 44.94 -16.02 14.36
CA VAL A 485 44.82 -14.76 15.10
C VAL A 485 43.93 -14.98 16.30
N ASP A 486 44.45 -14.72 17.51
CA ASP A 486 43.67 -14.75 18.75
C ASP A 486 43.61 -13.35 19.39
N ILE A 487 42.41 -12.79 19.59
CA ILE A 487 42.20 -11.49 20.25
C ILE A 487 42.20 -11.72 21.76
N THR A 488 43.26 -11.28 22.44
CA THR A 488 43.50 -11.57 23.87
C THR A 488 43.05 -10.45 24.81
N GLY A 489 42.76 -9.25 24.30
CA GLY A 489 42.20 -8.16 25.09
C GLY A 489 42.02 -6.84 24.33
N VAL A 490 41.18 -5.94 24.89
CA VAL A 490 40.94 -4.59 24.37
C VAL A 490 41.43 -3.56 25.39
N GLY A 491 42.37 -2.69 24.99
CA GLY A 491 42.90 -1.61 25.82
C GLY A 491 41.94 -0.42 25.98
N VAL A 492 42.26 0.47 26.92
CA VAL A 492 41.44 1.65 27.25
C VAL A 492 41.38 2.63 26.07
N LYS A 493 40.20 3.20 25.80
CA LYS A 493 39.97 4.15 24.71
C LYS A 493 40.58 5.51 25.05
N GLY A 494 41.52 5.99 24.24
CA GLY A 494 42.11 7.33 24.34
C GLY A 494 42.53 7.86 22.96
N ASP A 495 42.32 9.16 22.71
CA ASP A 495 42.72 9.90 21.50
C ASP A 495 42.40 9.22 20.15
N GLY A 496 41.19 8.67 20.00
CA GLY A 496 40.70 8.14 18.72
C GLY A 496 41.38 6.85 18.25
N LYS A 497 42.37 6.33 18.99
CA LYS A 497 43.03 5.06 18.74
C LYS A 497 42.54 4.00 19.73
N ARG A 498 42.55 2.74 19.30
CA ARG A 498 42.25 1.59 20.16
C ARG A 498 43.41 0.60 20.09
N HIS A 499 43.91 0.19 21.25
CA HIS A 499 44.91 -0.85 21.36
C HIS A 499 44.19 -2.19 21.43
N PHE A 500 44.54 -3.10 20.52
CA PHE A 500 44.13 -4.50 20.59
C PHE A 500 45.37 -5.34 20.87
N TYR A 501 45.25 -6.22 21.86
CA TYR A 501 46.26 -7.23 22.13
C TYR A 501 45.84 -8.49 21.39
N LEU A 502 46.70 -8.97 20.49
CA LEU A 502 46.41 -10.13 19.65
C LEU A 502 47.62 -11.06 19.57
N SER A 503 47.37 -12.35 19.47
CA SER A 503 48.37 -13.40 19.31
C SER A 503 48.36 -13.84 17.86
N LEU A 504 49.52 -13.79 17.19
CA LEU A 504 49.72 -14.33 15.85
C LEU A 504 50.56 -15.60 16.00
N ASP A 505 49.95 -16.76 15.72
CA ASP A 505 50.57 -18.08 15.86
C ASP A 505 51.26 -18.32 17.23
N GLY A 506 50.68 -17.76 18.29
CA GLY A 506 51.15 -17.91 19.68
C GLY A 506 52.14 -16.84 20.14
N MET A 507 52.52 -15.88 19.29
CA MET A 507 53.33 -14.73 19.71
C MET A 507 52.44 -13.50 19.99
N PRO A 508 52.46 -12.95 21.23
CA PRO A 508 51.64 -11.80 21.58
C PRO A 508 52.20 -10.52 20.95
N GLU A 509 51.35 -9.85 20.17
CA GLU A 509 51.62 -8.60 19.47
C GLU A 509 50.63 -7.52 19.95
N GLU A 510 51.13 -6.31 20.15
CA GLU A 510 50.30 -5.14 20.42
C GLU A 510 50.02 -4.41 19.11
N VAL A 511 48.76 -4.36 18.70
CA VAL A 511 48.35 -3.67 17.47
C VAL A 511 47.53 -2.45 17.81
N VAL A 512 48.04 -1.30 17.40
CA VAL A 512 47.36 -0.01 17.53
C VAL A 512 46.44 0.17 16.33
N PHE A 513 45.14 0.06 16.56
CA PHE A 513 44.13 0.41 15.57
C PHE A 513 43.83 1.90 15.63
N GLU A 514 44.24 2.59 14.57
CA GLU A 514 43.78 3.93 14.24
C GLU A 514 42.79 3.80 13.08
N PRO A 515 41.47 3.94 13.32
CA PRO A 515 40.50 3.86 12.25
C PRO A 515 40.71 5.06 11.32
N LEU A 516 41.29 4.81 10.16
CA LEU A 516 41.42 5.83 9.11
C LEU A 516 40.06 6.15 8.50
N ASN A 517 39.12 5.19 8.49
CA ASN A 517 37.73 5.28 8.00
C ASN A 517 36.84 4.19 8.66
N ALA A 518 35.51 4.25 8.47
CA ALA A 518 34.56 3.18 8.82
C ALA A 518 33.97 2.52 7.56
N PHE A 519 33.65 1.22 7.63
CA PHE A 519 33.03 0.48 6.52
C PHE A 519 31.62 1.04 6.24
N VAL A 520 31.46 1.61 5.05
CA VAL A 520 30.19 2.05 4.45
C VAL A 520 29.98 1.17 3.22
N GLY A 521 28.78 0.62 3.07
CA GLY A 521 28.43 -0.32 2.00
C GLY A 521 28.88 0.15 0.62
N GLU A 522 29.32 -0.81 -0.18
CA GLU A 522 29.80 -0.60 -1.55
C GLU A 522 28.83 0.27 -2.37
N GLY A 523 29.37 1.35 -2.93
CA GLY A 523 28.63 2.22 -3.84
C GLY A 523 29.10 3.67 -3.88
N SER A 524 30.41 3.96 -3.75
CA SER A 524 30.89 5.27 -4.21
C SER A 524 30.89 5.26 -5.74
N SER A 525 29.98 6.04 -6.32
CA SER A 525 29.86 6.22 -7.76
C SER A 525 31.20 6.67 -8.36
N LYS A 526 31.66 5.96 -9.40
CA LYS A 526 32.82 6.37 -10.21
C LYS A 526 32.48 7.52 -11.18
N ARG A 527 31.26 8.06 -11.15
CA ARG A 527 30.80 9.11 -12.08
C ARG A 527 31.35 10.47 -11.66
N LYS A 528 31.71 11.28 -12.66
CA LYS A 528 32.22 12.65 -12.48
C LYS A 528 31.12 13.56 -11.89
N GLN A 529 31.53 14.65 -11.26
CA GLN A 529 30.63 15.63 -10.64
C GLN A 529 30.27 16.75 -11.62
N ALA A 530 29.01 17.17 -11.62
CA ALA A 530 28.45 18.17 -12.51
C ALA A 530 28.91 19.58 -12.11
N SER A 531 29.72 20.20 -12.98
CA SER A 531 30.17 21.60 -12.83
C SER A 531 29.64 22.58 -13.88
N GLU A 532 29.27 22.12 -15.07
CA GLU A 532 28.91 22.97 -16.21
C GLU A 532 27.40 22.98 -16.47
N PRO A 533 26.84 24.06 -17.08
CA PRO A 533 25.42 24.13 -17.46
C PRO A 533 24.95 23.00 -18.40
N GLY A 534 25.88 22.41 -19.17
CA GLY A 534 25.62 21.26 -20.03
C GLY A 534 25.58 19.91 -19.30
N HIS A 535 25.93 19.85 -18.01
CA HIS A 535 25.89 18.62 -17.23
C HIS A 535 24.51 18.42 -16.62
N VAL A 536 23.84 17.36 -17.05
CA VAL A 536 22.54 16.96 -16.51
C VAL A 536 22.77 16.09 -15.26
N THR A 537 22.19 16.50 -14.14
CA THR A 537 22.23 15.79 -12.84
C THR A 537 20.81 15.57 -12.32
N THR A 538 20.64 14.61 -11.40
CA THR A 538 19.44 14.48 -10.58
C THR A 538 19.46 15.43 -9.38
N SER A 539 18.27 15.80 -8.88
CA SER A 539 18.08 16.59 -7.66
C SER A 539 18.00 15.73 -6.40
N MET A 540 17.72 14.43 -6.53
CA MET A 540 17.65 13.47 -5.43
C MET A 540 18.21 12.10 -5.81
N PRO A 541 18.67 11.29 -4.83
CA PRO A 541 19.06 9.91 -5.10
C PRO A 541 17.88 9.09 -5.64
N GLY A 542 18.13 8.24 -6.63
CA GLY A 542 17.09 7.42 -7.26
C GLY A 542 17.67 6.36 -8.20
N ASN A 543 16.79 5.70 -8.94
CA ASN A 543 17.12 4.75 -9.99
C ASN A 543 16.70 5.31 -11.35
N VAL A 544 17.46 5.06 -12.42
CA VAL A 544 17.07 5.46 -13.78
C VAL A 544 15.96 4.51 -14.28
N VAL A 545 14.80 5.06 -14.62
CA VAL A 545 13.67 4.30 -15.18
C VAL A 545 13.81 4.18 -16.69
N ASP A 546 14.19 5.28 -17.34
CA ASP A 546 14.38 5.31 -18.78
C ASP A 546 15.31 6.43 -19.22
N VAL A 547 15.99 6.24 -20.36
CA VAL A 547 16.87 7.26 -20.96
C VAL A 547 16.25 7.68 -22.30
N LEU A 548 15.83 8.94 -22.40
CA LEU A 548 14.97 9.42 -23.49
C LEU A 548 15.76 9.91 -24.72
N VAL A 549 17.09 10.01 -24.62
CA VAL A 549 17.97 10.54 -25.66
C VAL A 549 19.20 9.66 -25.87
N LYS A 550 19.82 9.79 -27.04
CA LYS A 550 21.04 9.09 -27.43
C LYS A 550 22.17 10.09 -27.71
N VAL A 551 23.41 9.61 -27.63
CA VAL A 551 24.58 10.39 -28.05
C VAL A 551 24.43 10.83 -29.51
N GLY A 552 24.57 12.12 -29.76
CA GLY A 552 24.38 12.76 -31.06
C GLY A 552 23.01 13.43 -31.27
N ASP A 553 22.04 13.23 -30.36
CA ASP A 553 20.72 13.86 -30.47
C ASP A 553 20.79 15.35 -30.17
N SER A 554 20.03 16.17 -30.92
CA SER A 554 19.85 17.59 -30.64
C SER A 554 18.67 17.80 -29.69
N VAL A 555 18.90 18.53 -28.60
CA VAL A 555 17.92 18.77 -27.52
C VAL A 555 17.71 20.27 -27.29
N LYS A 556 16.50 20.64 -26.87
CA LYS A 556 16.17 22.02 -26.45
C LYS A 556 16.29 22.18 -24.95
N ALA A 557 16.57 23.39 -24.47
CA ALA A 557 16.46 23.72 -23.06
C ALA A 557 15.03 23.43 -22.55
N GLY A 558 14.89 22.76 -21.42
CA GLY A 558 13.64 22.29 -20.84
C GLY A 558 13.11 20.96 -21.40
N GLN A 559 13.76 20.37 -22.42
CA GLN A 559 13.37 19.06 -22.94
C GLN A 559 13.75 17.94 -21.96
N ALA A 560 12.84 17.01 -21.70
CA ALA A 560 13.12 15.81 -20.91
C ALA A 560 14.15 14.92 -21.63
N VAL A 561 15.19 14.50 -20.90
CA VAL A 561 16.29 13.68 -21.42
C VAL A 561 16.45 12.35 -20.69
N LEU A 562 15.91 12.24 -19.47
CA LEU A 562 15.99 11.03 -18.65
C LEU A 562 14.79 10.99 -17.69
N VAL A 563 14.33 9.79 -17.34
CA VAL A 563 13.34 9.56 -16.28
C VAL A 563 14.02 8.81 -15.14
N SER A 564 13.91 9.34 -13.93
CA SER A 564 14.39 8.69 -12.71
C SER A 564 13.23 8.39 -11.76
N GLU A 565 13.26 7.23 -11.11
CA GLU A 565 12.40 6.86 -10.01
C GLU A 565 13.14 7.12 -8.70
N ALA A 566 12.57 7.95 -7.85
CA ALA A 566 12.92 8.04 -6.46
C ALA A 566 11.65 7.83 -5.65
N MET A 567 11.71 7.02 -4.59
CA MET A 567 10.57 6.81 -3.70
C MET A 567 9.30 6.29 -4.40
N LYS A 568 9.44 5.42 -5.42
CA LYS A 568 8.35 4.87 -6.27
C LYS A 568 7.62 5.91 -7.13
N MET A 569 8.21 7.09 -7.32
CA MET A 569 7.63 8.19 -8.09
C MET A 569 8.60 8.55 -9.21
N GLU A 570 8.08 8.70 -10.42
CA GLU A 570 8.91 9.01 -11.59
C GLU A 570 9.02 10.53 -11.75
N SER A 571 10.23 11.01 -11.99
CA SER A 571 10.52 12.41 -12.28
C SER A 571 11.34 12.51 -13.56
N GLU A 572 10.93 13.42 -14.45
CA GLU A 572 11.69 13.74 -15.65
C GLU A 572 12.82 14.70 -15.30
N ILE A 573 14.03 14.38 -15.76
CA ILE A 573 15.19 15.26 -15.70
C ILE A 573 15.31 15.97 -17.04
N GLN A 574 15.33 17.30 -17.00
CA GLN A 574 15.30 18.17 -18.18
C GLN A 574 16.70 18.71 -18.51
N ALA A 575 16.94 18.93 -19.80
CA ALA A 575 18.13 19.61 -20.30
C ALA A 575 18.13 21.09 -19.87
N ALA A 576 19.21 21.57 -19.23
CA ALA A 576 19.31 22.97 -18.82
C ALA A 576 19.64 23.93 -19.98
N ILE A 577 20.25 23.42 -21.05
CA ILE A 577 20.63 24.18 -22.25
C ILE A 577 20.15 23.48 -23.52
N ALA A 578 20.04 24.22 -24.62
CA ALA A 578 19.93 23.63 -25.95
C ALA A 578 21.32 23.22 -26.45
N GLY A 579 21.41 22.14 -27.23
CA GLY A 579 22.68 21.63 -27.72
C GLY A 579 22.60 20.22 -28.27
N THR A 580 23.75 19.57 -28.40
CA THR A 580 23.90 18.18 -28.84
C THR A 580 24.36 17.29 -27.69
N VAL A 581 23.74 16.13 -27.51
CA VAL A 581 24.10 15.16 -26.47
C VAL A 581 25.46 14.54 -26.81
N ARG A 582 26.47 14.83 -25.98
CA ARG A 582 27.85 14.37 -26.15
C ARG A 582 28.10 13.01 -25.50
N ALA A 583 27.52 12.79 -24.33
CA ALA A 583 27.70 11.54 -23.58
C ALA A 583 26.47 11.22 -22.72
N VAL A 584 26.19 9.93 -22.57
CA VAL A 584 25.20 9.37 -21.65
C VAL A 584 25.93 8.40 -20.73
N ASN A 585 26.01 8.73 -19.44
CA ASN A 585 26.84 8.05 -18.43
C ASN A 585 26.05 7.09 -17.52
N VAL A 586 24.79 6.82 -17.88
CA VAL A 586 23.85 6.00 -17.12
C VAL A 586 23.03 5.10 -18.03
N ALA A 587 22.62 3.96 -17.50
CA ALA A 587 21.69 3.04 -18.15
C ALA A 587 20.41 2.86 -17.31
N LYS A 588 19.36 2.31 -17.93
CA LYS A 588 18.13 1.91 -17.22
C LYS A 588 18.46 0.94 -16.08
N GLY A 589 17.93 1.23 -14.88
CA GLY A 589 18.17 0.49 -13.64
C GLY A 589 19.33 1.02 -12.80
N ASP A 590 20.16 1.93 -13.32
CA ASP A 590 21.30 2.48 -12.58
C ASP A 590 20.86 3.33 -11.39
N ARG A 591 21.52 3.15 -10.24
CA ARG A 591 21.40 4.06 -9.11
C ARG A 591 22.19 5.34 -9.36
N VAL A 592 21.57 6.49 -9.09
CA VAL A 592 22.13 7.83 -9.33
C VAL A 592 21.99 8.70 -8.09
N ASN A 593 22.92 9.62 -7.87
CA ASN A 593 22.90 10.57 -6.76
C ASN A 593 23.01 12.02 -7.25
N PRO A 594 22.55 13.02 -6.46
CA PRO A 594 22.71 14.43 -6.80
C PRO A 594 24.17 14.81 -6.97
N GLY A 595 24.44 15.63 -7.99
CA GLY A 595 25.78 16.08 -8.34
C GLY A 595 26.48 15.17 -9.36
N GLU A 596 26.03 13.93 -9.60
CA GLU A 596 26.63 13.08 -10.62
C GLU A 596 26.26 13.54 -12.05
N ILE A 597 27.23 13.55 -12.97
CA ILE A 597 26.98 13.77 -14.39
C ILE A 597 26.28 12.54 -14.97
N LEU A 598 25.01 12.69 -15.33
CA LEU A 598 24.21 11.65 -15.96
C LEU A 598 24.27 11.74 -17.48
N ILE A 599 24.14 12.96 -18.02
CA ILE A 599 24.22 13.27 -19.46
C ILE A 599 25.05 14.56 -19.65
N GLU A 600 25.83 14.62 -20.72
CA GLU A 600 26.59 15.81 -21.11
C GLU A 600 26.02 16.40 -22.40
N ILE A 601 25.67 17.67 -22.39
CA ILE A 601 25.13 18.44 -23.52
C ILE A 601 26.12 19.54 -23.87
N GLU A 602 26.53 19.59 -25.14
CA GLU A 602 27.41 20.62 -25.69
C GLU A 602 26.58 21.61 -26.51
N ALA A 603 26.71 22.91 -26.23
CA ALA A 603 25.90 23.98 -26.82
C ALA A 603 26.14 24.16 -28.32
#